data_AF-A0A136P4N7-F1
#
_entry.id   AF-A0A136P4N7-F1
#
_cell.length_a   1.000
_cell.length_b   1.000
_cell.length_c   1.000
_cell.angle_alpha   90.00
_cell.angle_beta   90.00
_cell.angle_gamma   90.00
#
_symmetry.space_group_name_H-M   'P 1'
#
loop_
_entity.id
_entity.type
_entity.pdbx_description
1 polymer ?
#
loop_
_entity_poly.entity_id
_entity_poly.type
_entity_poly.pdbx_seq_one_letter_code
_entity_poly.pdbx_strand_id
1 'polypeptide(L)'
;MKEFNLQCPIPINEYPRVLLAHGGGGRLMHNLIEKMFSSAFSNDILMQGHDSAQINLATNKIAFTTDSYVVKPLFFPGGDIGSLAVNGTVNDIAMSGAVPQYISLGLIIEEGFEMEMLWRVVQSIASAAEAAGVKIATGDTKVVDNGKGDGIFINTSGIGLIQHDLNISPKSIKPGDVILLNGDIGRHGIAIMAEREGLEFDHKITSDCAPLNFIINDIINAGIEVHCLRDLTRGGLSSTLNELAESANCEILINELKVPVHEDVRGACEILGFDPMYVANEGKFITIVPAEQAEICLNILTKHNSEASIIGSISSNNEAIVKLKSRIGTMRILDMLSGEQLPRIC
;
A
#
# COMPACT_ATOMS: atom_id res chain seq x y z
N MET A 1 24.18 -10.23 0.94
CA MET A 1 23.99 -11.07 -0.26
C MET A 1 23.41 -12.40 0.19
N LYS A 2 22.09 -12.58 0.09
CA LYS A 2 21.47 -13.91 0.25
C LYS A 2 21.61 -14.63 -1.09
N GLU A 3 22.06 -15.88 -1.06
CA GLU A 3 22.23 -16.73 -2.24
C GLU A 3 20.91 -16.85 -3.01
N PHE A 4 20.98 -16.50 -4.29
CA PHE A 4 19.88 -16.56 -5.24
C PHE A 4 19.71 -18.02 -5.68
N ASN A 5 18.80 -18.75 -5.06
CA ASN A 5 18.50 -20.13 -5.45
C ASN A 5 17.57 -20.14 -6.67
N LEU A 6 18.15 -20.35 -7.85
CA LEU A 6 17.42 -20.62 -9.10
C LEU A 6 16.76 -22.01 -9.01
N GLN A 7 15.51 -22.07 -8.56
CA GLN A 7 14.68 -23.28 -8.64
C GLN A 7 13.53 -23.09 -9.66
N CYS A 8 13.89 -22.86 -10.94
CA CYS A 8 13.21 -23.36 -12.14
C CYS A 8 13.86 -22.74 -13.40
N PRO A 9 13.92 -23.45 -14.54
CA PRO A 9 14.51 -22.92 -15.76
C PRO A 9 13.61 -21.84 -16.37
N ILE A 10 13.97 -20.58 -16.12
CA ILE A 10 13.37 -19.40 -16.76
C ILE A 10 13.62 -19.50 -18.27
N PRO A 11 12.69 -19.09 -19.16
CA PRO A 11 12.93 -19.02 -20.61
C PRO A 11 13.95 -17.94 -21.05
N ILE A 12 14.89 -17.53 -20.17
CA ILE A 12 15.95 -16.57 -20.46
C ILE A 12 16.82 -17.02 -21.64
N ASN A 13 17.07 -18.34 -21.74
CA ASN A 13 18.02 -18.88 -22.73
C ASN A 13 17.55 -18.73 -24.18
N GLU A 14 16.25 -18.54 -24.43
CA GLU A 14 15.70 -18.36 -25.78
C GLU A 14 15.31 -16.90 -26.05
N TYR A 15 14.81 -16.18 -25.03
CA TYR A 15 14.30 -14.81 -25.18
C TYR A 15 14.74 -13.93 -23.99
N PRO A 16 15.84 -13.18 -24.11
CA PRO A 16 16.34 -12.33 -23.01
C PRO A 16 15.45 -11.10 -22.75
N ARG A 17 14.52 -10.78 -23.67
CA ARG A 17 13.59 -9.66 -23.58
C ARG A 17 12.17 -10.10 -23.91
N VAL A 18 11.20 -9.38 -23.35
CA VAL A 18 9.79 -9.50 -23.69
C VAL A 18 9.59 -9.04 -25.15
N LEU A 19 8.75 -9.77 -25.87
CA LEU A 19 8.43 -9.59 -27.29
C LEU A 19 6.93 -9.39 -27.40
N LEU A 20 6.44 -8.70 -28.43
CA LEU A 20 4.99 -8.60 -28.67
C LEU A 20 4.27 -9.95 -28.64
N ALA A 21 4.90 -11.01 -29.15
CA ALA A 21 4.35 -12.36 -29.16
C ALA A 21 4.11 -12.97 -27.76
N HIS A 22 4.77 -12.45 -26.71
CA HIS A 22 4.52 -12.85 -25.32
C HIS A 22 3.18 -12.31 -24.77
N GLY A 23 2.55 -11.34 -25.44
CA GLY A 23 1.20 -10.84 -25.14
C GLY A 23 0.15 -11.18 -26.20
N GLY A 24 0.50 -12.00 -27.20
CA GLY A 24 -0.32 -12.25 -28.39
C GLY A 24 -1.24 -13.48 -28.33
N GLY A 25 -1.40 -14.12 -27.17
CA GLY A 25 -2.27 -15.31 -27.00
C GLY A 25 -1.76 -16.62 -27.61
N GLY A 26 -0.55 -16.62 -28.19
CA GLY A 26 0.05 -17.80 -28.82
C GLY A 26 0.94 -18.62 -27.89
N ARG A 27 1.73 -19.52 -28.47
CA ARG A 27 2.65 -20.43 -27.74
C ARG A 27 3.62 -19.71 -26.80
N LEU A 28 4.15 -18.55 -27.21
CA LEU A 28 5.09 -17.80 -26.37
C LEU A 28 4.43 -17.23 -25.11
N MET A 29 3.22 -16.68 -25.22
CA MET A 29 2.45 -16.24 -24.06
C MET A 29 2.13 -17.41 -23.13
N HIS A 30 1.68 -18.54 -23.68
CA HIS A 30 1.38 -19.73 -22.88
C HIS A 30 2.62 -20.25 -22.13
N ASN A 31 3.77 -20.35 -22.81
CA ASN A 31 5.04 -20.71 -22.19
C ASN A 31 5.47 -19.74 -21.08
N LEU A 32 5.26 -18.43 -21.27
CA LEU A 32 5.54 -17.43 -20.25
C LEU A 32 4.67 -17.65 -19.01
N ILE A 33 3.35 -17.83 -19.21
CA ILE A 33 2.41 -18.09 -18.11
C ILE A 33 2.80 -19.35 -17.35
N GLU A 34 2.95 -20.49 -18.02
CA GLU A 34 3.23 -21.76 -17.35
C GLU A 34 4.58 -21.77 -16.62
N LYS A 35 5.64 -21.28 -17.27
CA LYS A 35 7.00 -21.39 -16.74
C LYS A 35 7.35 -20.30 -15.73
N MET A 36 6.70 -19.13 -15.80
CA MET A 36 7.01 -17.97 -14.94
C MET A 36 5.92 -17.68 -13.93
N PHE A 37 4.68 -17.42 -14.38
CA PHE A 37 3.62 -16.96 -13.47
C PHE A 37 3.01 -18.11 -12.68
N SER A 38 2.59 -19.19 -13.35
CA SER A 38 2.01 -20.36 -12.67
C SER A 38 3.01 -21.04 -11.74
N SER A 39 4.31 -21.04 -12.09
CA SER A 39 5.36 -21.59 -11.23
C SER A 39 5.59 -20.76 -9.97
N ALA A 40 5.56 -19.42 -10.08
CA ALA A 40 5.75 -18.52 -8.94
C ALA A 40 4.51 -18.42 -8.03
N PHE A 41 3.31 -18.54 -8.59
CA PHE A 41 2.04 -18.29 -7.87
C PHE A 41 1.20 -19.55 -7.65
N SER A 42 1.77 -20.74 -7.86
CA SER A 42 1.05 -22.03 -7.87
C SER A 42 0.13 -22.22 -6.67
N ASN A 43 -1.17 -22.38 -6.93
CA ASN A 43 -2.18 -22.75 -5.94
C ASN A 43 -3.40 -23.40 -6.62
N ASP A 44 -4.22 -24.12 -5.86
CA ASP A 44 -5.36 -24.89 -6.39
C ASP A 44 -6.38 -24.05 -7.18
N ILE A 45 -6.49 -22.74 -6.91
CA ILE A 45 -7.44 -21.86 -7.60
C ILE A 45 -6.88 -21.45 -8.95
N LEU A 46 -5.64 -20.96 -8.98
CA LEU A 46 -4.98 -20.56 -10.23
C LEU A 46 -4.84 -21.74 -11.20
N MET A 47 -4.58 -22.94 -10.65
CA MET A 47 -4.43 -24.16 -11.44
C MET A 47 -5.73 -24.69 -12.05
N GLN A 48 -6.89 -24.09 -11.75
CA GLN A 48 -8.14 -24.39 -12.46
C GLN A 48 -8.04 -24.06 -13.96
N GLY A 49 -7.23 -23.04 -14.32
CA GLY A 49 -6.93 -22.72 -15.72
C GLY A 49 -8.14 -22.34 -16.58
N HIS A 50 -9.23 -21.90 -15.97
CA HIS A 50 -10.43 -21.38 -16.65
C HIS A 50 -10.30 -19.87 -16.91
N ASP A 51 -11.20 -19.31 -17.74
CA ASP A 51 -11.29 -17.86 -18.00
C ASP A 51 -11.59 -17.02 -16.74
N SER A 52 -11.95 -17.67 -15.64
CA SER A 52 -12.18 -17.02 -14.34
C SER A 52 -11.79 -17.96 -13.20
N ALA A 53 -11.35 -17.38 -12.07
CA ALA A 53 -11.16 -18.10 -10.83
C ALA A 53 -12.51 -18.38 -10.17
N GLN A 54 -12.79 -19.63 -9.84
CA GLN A 54 -13.97 -19.99 -9.05
C GLN A 54 -13.60 -20.10 -7.57
N ILE A 55 -14.21 -19.25 -6.75
CA ILE A 55 -13.89 -19.09 -5.34
C ILE A 55 -15.17 -19.26 -4.52
N ASN A 56 -15.13 -20.15 -3.53
CA ASN A 56 -16.19 -20.30 -2.55
C ASN A 56 -15.90 -19.42 -1.34
N LEU A 57 -16.83 -18.54 -0.98
CA LEU A 57 -16.69 -17.58 0.12
C LEU A 57 -17.52 -18.02 1.32
N ALA A 58 -16.95 -17.88 2.52
CA ALA A 58 -17.61 -18.25 3.77
C ALA A 58 -18.59 -17.19 4.32
N THR A 59 -18.60 -15.99 3.73
CA THR A 59 -19.44 -14.85 4.13
C THR A 59 -20.06 -14.19 2.91
N ASN A 60 -21.18 -13.50 3.11
CA ASN A 60 -21.84 -12.66 2.10
C ASN A 60 -21.38 -11.19 2.15
N LYS A 61 -20.54 -10.80 3.13
CA LYS A 61 -19.99 -9.45 3.27
C LYS A 61 -18.53 -9.44 2.83
N ILE A 62 -18.30 -8.95 1.63
CA ILE A 62 -16.98 -8.88 1.01
C ILE A 62 -16.50 -7.45 0.86
N ALA A 63 -15.19 -7.26 0.96
CA ALA A 63 -14.52 -6.06 0.49
C ALA A 63 -13.87 -6.37 -0.87
N PHE A 64 -13.97 -5.42 -1.80
CA PHE A 64 -13.39 -5.55 -3.13
C PHE A 64 -12.78 -4.20 -3.54
N THR A 65 -11.51 -4.21 -3.92
CA THR A 65 -10.77 -3.02 -4.35
C THR A 65 -9.98 -3.32 -5.63
N THR A 66 -9.51 -2.27 -6.30
CA THR A 66 -8.58 -2.33 -7.42
C THR A 66 -7.70 -1.10 -7.42
N ASP A 67 -6.42 -1.28 -7.75
CA ASP A 67 -5.48 -0.18 -7.91
C ASP A 67 -4.46 -0.49 -9.00
N SER A 68 -3.89 0.57 -9.59
CA SER A 68 -2.90 0.48 -10.65
C SER A 68 -1.61 1.17 -10.26
N TYR A 69 -0.52 0.43 -10.37
CA TYR A 69 0.80 0.81 -9.89
C TYR A 69 1.69 1.21 -11.06
N VAL A 70 2.23 2.42 -10.98
CA VAL A 70 3.01 3.06 -12.05
C VAL A 70 4.29 3.70 -11.50
N VAL A 71 4.70 3.30 -10.29
CA VAL A 71 5.89 3.79 -9.58
C VAL A 71 7.13 3.84 -10.48
N LYS A 72 7.93 4.88 -10.28
CA LYS A 72 9.25 5.03 -10.89
C LYS A 72 10.27 5.49 -9.85
N PRO A 73 11.47 4.90 -9.74
CA PRO A 73 11.93 3.70 -10.45
C PRO A 73 11.14 2.44 -10.03
N LEU A 74 11.22 1.38 -10.83
CA LEU A 74 10.50 0.12 -10.57
C LEU A 74 11.03 -0.61 -9.32
N PHE A 75 12.30 -0.42 -8.99
CA PHE A 75 12.96 -0.95 -7.81
C PHE A 75 13.54 0.21 -7.01
N PHE A 76 13.32 0.20 -5.70
CA PHE A 76 13.71 1.29 -4.82
C PHE A 76 14.11 0.74 -3.44
N PRO A 77 14.71 1.57 -2.57
CA PRO A 77 15.07 1.13 -1.24
C PRO A 77 13.83 0.70 -0.45
N GLY A 78 13.80 -0.54 0.02
CA GLY A 78 12.69 -1.07 0.81
C GLY A 78 11.53 -1.68 -0.01
N GLY A 79 11.57 -1.67 -1.34
CA GLY A 79 10.52 -2.30 -2.15
C GLY A 79 10.70 -2.19 -3.65
N ASP A 80 9.70 -2.67 -4.37
CA ASP A 80 9.57 -2.55 -5.82
C ASP A 80 8.10 -2.52 -6.23
N ILE A 81 7.84 -2.31 -7.51
CA ILE A 81 6.47 -2.28 -8.07
C ILE A 81 5.67 -3.55 -7.77
N GLY A 82 6.33 -4.71 -7.64
CA GLY A 82 5.68 -5.98 -7.34
C GLY A 82 5.21 -6.07 -5.90
N SER A 83 6.09 -5.75 -4.94
CA SER A 83 5.72 -5.69 -3.52
C SER A 83 4.67 -4.61 -3.26
N LEU A 84 4.81 -3.47 -3.93
CA LEU A 84 3.88 -2.34 -3.82
C LEU A 84 2.48 -2.73 -4.30
N ALA A 85 2.39 -3.40 -5.46
CA ALA A 85 1.10 -3.80 -6.03
C ALA A 85 0.32 -4.73 -5.10
N VAL A 86 1.01 -5.70 -4.49
CA VAL A 86 0.37 -6.61 -3.53
C VAL A 86 0.01 -5.87 -2.25
N ASN A 87 0.95 -5.16 -1.63
CA ASN A 87 0.74 -4.55 -0.33
C ASN A 87 -0.31 -3.44 -0.37
N GLY A 88 -0.32 -2.58 -1.38
CA GLY A 88 -1.33 -1.53 -1.53
C GLY A 88 -2.75 -2.12 -1.60
N THR A 89 -2.96 -3.12 -2.46
CA THR A 89 -4.26 -3.79 -2.60
C THR A 89 -4.67 -4.54 -1.32
N VAL A 90 -3.72 -5.18 -0.63
CA VAL A 90 -3.94 -5.82 0.68
C VAL A 90 -4.35 -4.77 1.73
N ASN A 91 -3.69 -3.62 1.73
CA ASN A 91 -3.92 -2.54 2.69
C ASN A 91 -5.29 -1.92 2.50
N ASP A 92 -5.69 -1.61 1.26
CA ASP A 92 -7.05 -1.14 0.94
C ASP A 92 -8.14 -2.04 1.49
N ILE A 93 -8.01 -3.35 1.27
CA ILE A 93 -8.95 -4.34 1.79
C ILE A 93 -8.95 -4.30 3.32
N ALA A 94 -7.76 -4.27 3.93
CA ALA A 94 -7.63 -4.21 5.38
C ALA A 94 -8.24 -2.93 5.98
N MET A 95 -8.17 -1.78 5.29
CA MET A 95 -8.82 -0.52 5.73
C MET A 95 -10.34 -0.63 5.82
N SER A 96 -10.97 -1.61 5.19
CA SER A 96 -12.40 -1.90 5.37
C SER A 96 -12.70 -2.82 6.57
N GLY A 97 -11.68 -3.28 7.28
CA GLY A 97 -11.74 -4.31 8.32
C GLY A 97 -11.83 -5.74 7.78
N ALA A 98 -11.72 -5.93 6.47
CA ALA A 98 -11.75 -7.26 5.87
C ALA A 98 -10.40 -7.96 6.00
N VAL A 99 -10.44 -9.30 6.11
CA VAL A 99 -9.26 -10.16 5.99
C VAL A 99 -9.03 -10.43 4.50
N PRO A 100 -7.93 -9.93 3.89
CA PRO A 100 -7.62 -10.20 2.48
C PRO A 100 -7.45 -11.69 2.22
N GLN A 101 -7.88 -12.17 1.06
CA GLN A 101 -7.78 -13.60 0.70
C GLN A 101 -7.18 -13.81 -0.70
N TYR A 102 -7.67 -13.06 -1.69
CA TYR A 102 -7.39 -13.32 -3.10
C TYR A 102 -7.07 -12.04 -3.84
N ILE A 103 -6.12 -12.12 -4.77
CA ILE A 103 -5.73 -11.04 -5.67
C ILE A 103 -5.79 -11.54 -7.11
N SER A 104 -6.29 -10.71 -8.02
CA SER A 104 -6.06 -10.85 -9.45
C SER A 104 -4.88 -9.98 -9.87
N LEU A 105 -4.05 -10.46 -10.80
CA LEU A 105 -2.85 -9.76 -11.28
C LEU A 105 -2.93 -9.44 -12.78
N GLY A 106 -3.09 -8.17 -13.15
CA GLY A 106 -3.00 -7.69 -14.52
C GLY A 106 -1.63 -7.06 -14.80
N LEU A 107 -0.94 -7.52 -15.84
CA LEU A 107 0.37 -7.00 -16.24
C LEU A 107 0.29 -6.36 -17.63
N ILE A 108 0.75 -5.11 -17.73
CA ILE A 108 0.97 -4.41 -19.01
C ILE A 108 2.46 -4.17 -19.15
N ILE A 109 3.09 -4.88 -20.07
CA ILE A 109 4.55 -4.92 -20.22
C ILE A 109 4.94 -4.28 -21.55
N GLU A 110 5.94 -3.42 -21.55
CA GLU A 110 6.49 -2.84 -22.78
C GLU A 110 7.36 -3.87 -23.52
N GLU A 111 7.22 -3.97 -24.84
CA GLU A 111 8.14 -4.76 -25.66
C GLU A 111 9.59 -4.26 -25.46
N GLY A 112 10.50 -5.21 -25.28
CA GLY A 112 11.91 -4.95 -24.98
C GLY A 112 12.24 -4.93 -23.50
N PHE A 113 11.25 -5.02 -22.60
CA PHE A 113 11.49 -5.18 -21.16
C PHE A 113 12.33 -6.43 -20.87
N GLU A 114 13.29 -6.33 -19.95
CA GLU A 114 14.22 -7.43 -19.68
C GLU A 114 13.53 -8.58 -18.95
N MET A 115 13.72 -9.81 -19.44
CA MET A 115 13.09 -11.00 -18.86
C MET A 115 13.55 -11.25 -17.41
N GLU A 116 14.80 -10.89 -17.10
CA GLU A 116 15.35 -10.96 -15.74
C GLU A 116 14.66 -9.95 -14.80
N MET A 117 14.42 -8.73 -15.26
CA MET A 117 13.67 -7.74 -14.46
C MET A 117 12.22 -8.18 -14.24
N LEU A 118 11.57 -8.72 -15.26
CA LEU A 118 10.22 -9.29 -15.12
C LEU A 118 10.21 -10.40 -14.08
N TRP A 119 11.18 -11.30 -14.13
CA TRP A 119 11.31 -12.38 -13.15
C TRP A 119 11.47 -11.84 -11.72
N ARG A 120 12.30 -10.82 -11.51
CA ARG A 120 12.46 -10.17 -10.21
C ARG A 120 11.16 -9.59 -9.68
N VAL A 121 10.38 -8.91 -10.53
CA VAL A 121 9.04 -8.39 -10.17
C VAL A 121 8.10 -9.52 -9.77
N VAL A 122 8.04 -10.59 -10.56
CA VAL A 122 7.20 -11.78 -10.28
C VAL A 122 7.55 -12.42 -8.93
N GLN A 123 8.84 -12.57 -8.64
CA GLN A 123 9.30 -13.11 -7.35
C GLN A 123 8.96 -12.19 -6.18
N SER A 124 9.01 -10.87 -6.38
CA SER A 124 8.60 -9.91 -5.37
C SER A 124 7.10 -9.98 -5.08
N ILE A 125 6.26 -10.09 -6.12
CA ILE A 125 4.81 -10.32 -5.98
C ILE A 125 4.54 -11.61 -5.19
N ALA A 126 5.22 -12.71 -5.53
CA ALA A 126 5.04 -13.98 -4.85
C ALA A 126 5.39 -13.88 -3.37
N SER A 127 6.54 -13.26 -3.06
CA SER A 127 7.02 -13.05 -1.69
C SER A 127 6.09 -12.15 -0.89
N ALA A 128 5.58 -11.07 -1.48
CA ALA A 128 4.64 -10.16 -0.83
C ALA A 128 3.27 -10.83 -0.59
N ALA A 129 2.79 -11.63 -1.55
CA ALA A 129 1.55 -12.38 -1.41
C ALA A 129 1.64 -13.43 -0.29
N GLU A 130 2.75 -14.16 -0.21
CA GLU A 130 3.04 -15.09 0.89
C GLU A 130 3.12 -14.34 2.22
N ALA A 131 3.88 -13.24 2.29
CA ALA A 131 4.03 -12.45 3.51
C ALA A 131 2.69 -11.89 4.01
N ALA A 132 1.77 -11.51 3.11
CA ALA A 132 0.42 -11.03 3.44
C ALA A 132 -0.59 -12.17 3.69
N GLY A 133 -0.25 -13.42 3.38
CA GLY A 133 -1.15 -14.57 3.50
C GLY A 133 -2.27 -14.61 2.45
N VAL A 134 -2.05 -14.03 1.27
CA VAL A 134 -3.03 -13.99 0.16
C VAL A 134 -2.59 -14.86 -1.01
N LYS A 135 -3.54 -15.23 -1.88
CA LYS A 135 -3.27 -16.00 -3.10
C LYS A 135 -3.52 -15.16 -4.34
N ILE A 136 -2.62 -15.25 -5.32
CA ILE A 136 -2.91 -14.79 -6.68
C ILE A 136 -3.86 -15.83 -7.31
N ALA A 137 -5.13 -15.46 -7.47
CA ALA A 137 -6.18 -16.38 -7.89
C ALA A 137 -6.35 -16.42 -9.42
N THR A 138 -6.06 -15.31 -10.11
CA THR A 138 -6.17 -15.19 -11.57
C THR A 138 -5.27 -14.05 -12.05
N GLY A 139 -5.09 -13.92 -13.36
CA GLY A 139 -4.35 -12.81 -13.93
C GLY A 139 -4.49 -12.67 -15.43
N ASP A 140 -3.92 -11.59 -15.95
CA ASP A 140 -3.84 -11.30 -17.38
C ASP A 140 -2.47 -10.71 -17.73
N THR A 141 -2.03 -10.91 -18.96
CA THR A 141 -0.78 -10.34 -19.46
C THR A 141 -1.00 -9.73 -20.83
N LYS A 142 -0.58 -8.47 -20.98
CA LYS A 142 -0.56 -7.72 -22.23
C LYS A 142 0.85 -7.20 -22.47
N VAL A 143 1.26 -7.24 -23.74
CA VAL A 143 2.50 -6.62 -24.21
C VAL A 143 2.13 -5.52 -25.18
N VAL A 144 2.62 -4.30 -24.92
CA VAL A 144 2.45 -3.12 -25.79
C VAL A 144 3.72 -2.87 -26.59
N ASP A 145 3.59 -2.20 -27.74
CA ASP A 145 4.74 -1.85 -28.58
C ASP A 145 5.81 -1.05 -27.83
N ASN A 146 7.06 -1.17 -28.27
CA ASN A 146 8.16 -0.38 -27.75
C ASN A 146 7.88 1.13 -27.86
N GLY A 147 8.14 1.88 -26.79
CA GLY A 147 7.83 3.31 -26.67
C GLY A 147 6.36 3.62 -26.40
N LYS A 148 5.50 2.61 -26.19
CA LYS A 148 4.07 2.77 -25.82
C LYS A 148 3.79 2.39 -24.36
N GLY A 149 4.80 1.93 -23.63
CA GLY A 149 4.79 1.75 -22.18
C GLY A 149 5.96 2.50 -21.54
N ASP A 150 6.13 2.34 -20.22
CA ASP A 150 7.34 2.77 -19.51
C ASP A 150 7.86 1.63 -18.64
N GLY A 151 8.26 0.54 -19.30
CA GLY A 151 8.68 -0.70 -18.67
C GLY A 151 7.52 -1.65 -18.35
N ILE A 152 6.91 -1.51 -17.18
CA ILE A 152 5.82 -2.38 -16.72
C ILE A 152 4.84 -1.58 -15.85
N PHE A 153 3.55 -1.82 -16.06
CA PHE A 153 2.47 -1.40 -15.17
C PHE A 153 1.76 -2.63 -14.62
N ILE A 154 1.32 -2.52 -13.37
CA ILE A 154 0.63 -3.60 -12.68
C ILE A 154 -0.72 -3.09 -12.23
N ASN A 155 -1.79 -3.83 -12.52
CA ASN A 155 -3.05 -3.68 -11.83
C ASN A 155 -3.24 -4.89 -10.92
N THR A 156 -3.67 -4.63 -9.70
CA THR A 156 -4.17 -5.68 -8.81
C THR A 156 -5.57 -5.33 -8.37
N SER A 157 -6.43 -6.33 -8.35
CA SER A 157 -7.73 -6.23 -7.70
C SER A 157 -7.79 -7.30 -6.64
N GLY A 158 -8.42 -7.03 -5.50
CA GLY A 158 -8.37 -7.97 -4.39
C GLY A 158 -9.67 -8.07 -3.62
N ILE A 159 -9.94 -9.28 -3.15
CA ILE A 159 -11.14 -9.65 -2.39
C ILE A 159 -10.72 -10.02 -0.97
N GLY A 160 -11.43 -9.47 0.01
CA GLY A 160 -11.35 -9.84 1.41
C GLY A 160 -12.71 -10.15 2.03
N LEU A 161 -12.67 -10.85 3.16
CA LEU A 161 -13.87 -11.25 3.90
C LEU A 161 -14.04 -10.38 5.14
N ILE A 162 -15.23 -9.83 5.33
CA ILE A 162 -15.58 -9.15 6.58
C ILE A 162 -16.21 -10.18 7.52
N GLN A 163 -15.55 -10.43 8.65
CA GLN A 163 -15.89 -11.48 9.62
C GLN A 163 -16.36 -10.93 10.98
N HIS A 164 -16.75 -9.66 11.00
CA HIS A 164 -17.22 -8.94 12.19
C HIS A 164 -18.42 -8.03 11.85
N ASP A 165 -19.09 -7.55 12.89
CA ASP A 165 -20.26 -6.66 12.77
C ASP A 165 -19.91 -5.17 12.84
N LEU A 166 -18.64 -4.80 13.06
CA LEU A 166 -18.22 -3.40 13.05
C LEU A 166 -18.58 -2.70 11.73
N ASN A 167 -18.97 -1.43 11.86
CA ASN A 167 -19.20 -0.52 10.74
C ASN A 167 -18.00 0.41 10.61
N ILE A 168 -16.92 -0.06 10.00
CA ILE A 168 -15.72 0.74 9.76
C ILE A 168 -15.97 1.64 8.55
N SER A 169 -16.11 2.93 8.78
CA SER A 169 -16.46 3.91 7.75
C SER A 169 -16.15 5.33 8.23
N PRO A 170 -15.80 6.28 7.34
CA PRO A 170 -15.69 7.69 7.72
C PRO A 170 -16.96 8.22 8.42
N LYS A 171 -18.15 7.70 8.08
CA LYS A 171 -19.42 8.08 8.71
C LYS A 171 -19.60 7.58 10.14
N SER A 172 -18.75 6.66 10.60
CA SER A 172 -18.79 6.14 11.97
C SER A 172 -17.94 6.97 12.93
N ILE A 173 -17.18 7.94 12.43
CA ILE A 173 -16.38 8.85 13.25
C ILE A 173 -17.31 9.69 14.15
N LYS A 174 -16.96 9.81 15.43
CA LYS A 174 -17.75 10.49 16.46
C LYS A 174 -16.91 11.55 17.18
N PRO A 175 -17.52 12.62 17.70
CA PRO A 175 -16.87 13.52 18.64
C PRO A 175 -16.26 12.79 19.83
N GLY A 176 -15.04 13.14 20.19
CA GLY A 176 -14.29 12.51 21.28
C GLY A 176 -13.45 11.30 20.86
N ASP A 177 -13.60 10.80 19.63
CA ASP A 177 -12.70 9.76 19.12
C ASP A 177 -11.24 10.23 19.11
N VAL A 178 -10.34 9.26 19.23
CA VAL A 178 -8.89 9.46 19.23
C VAL A 178 -8.32 8.90 17.93
N ILE A 179 -7.37 9.63 17.35
CA ILE A 179 -6.67 9.26 16.13
C ILE A 179 -5.30 8.71 16.51
N LEU A 180 -5.04 7.46 16.14
CA LEU A 180 -3.76 6.79 16.29
C LEU A 180 -3.12 6.56 14.94
N LEU A 181 -1.80 6.63 14.91
CA LEU A 181 -0.97 6.39 13.75
C LEU A 181 -0.05 5.20 14.06
N ASN A 182 0.11 4.28 13.10
CA ASN A 182 0.86 3.03 13.32
C ASN A 182 2.40 3.17 13.22
N GLY A 183 2.94 4.38 13.05
CA GLY A 183 4.39 4.63 13.04
C GLY A 183 4.75 5.92 12.33
N ASP A 184 6.03 6.09 12.02
CA ASP A 184 6.57 7.24 11.28
C ASP A 184 5.93 7.49 9.91
N ILE A 185 5.99 8.73 9.39
CA ILE A 185 5.47 9.10 8.06
C ILE A 185 6.56 9.64 7.13
N GLY A 186 6.29 9.56 5.82
CA GLY A 186 7.03 10.19 4.73
C GLY A 186 8.13 9.32 4.12
N ARG A 187 8.42 8.14 4.68
CA ARG A 187 9.54 7.29 4.23
C ARG A 187 9.42 6.84 2.78
N HIS A 188 8.27 6.34 2.34
CA HIS A 188 8.12 5.86 0.97
C HIS A 188 8.36 6.97 -0.05
N GLY A 189 7.64 8.09 0.07
CA GLY A 189 7.79 9.16 -0.91
C GLY A 189 9.21 9.74 -0.95
N ILE A 190 9.88 9.87 0.20
CA ILE A 190 11.27 10.33 0.26
C ILE A 190 12.26 9.28 -0.29
N ALA A 191 12.05 7.98 -0.04
CA ALA A 191 12.91 6.93 -0.59
C ALA A 191 12.89 6.93 -2.12
N ILE A 192 11.72 7.12 -2.73
CA ILE A 192 11.58 7.23 -4.19
C ILE A 192 12.25 8.49 -4.71
N MET A 193 12.03 9.64 -4.06
CA MET A 193 12.61 10.91 -4.50
C MET A 193 14.13 10.93 -4.37
N ALA A 194 14.67 10.37 -3.29
CA ALA A 194 16.12 10.25 -3.10
C ALA A 194 16.75 9.43 -4.23
N GLU A 195 16.13 8.32 -4.63
CA GLU A 195 16.62 7.49 -5.74
C GLU A 195 16.52 8.19 -7.10
N ARG A 196 15.48 9.02 -7.33
CA ARG A 196 15.30 9.78 -8.58
C ARG A 196 16.31 10.93 -8.72
N GLU A 197 16.51 11.68 -7.66
CA GLU A 197 17.38 12.85 -7.64
C GLU A 197 18.86 12.48 -7.38
N GLY A 198 19.15 11.19 -7.14
CA GLY A 198 20.49 10.72 -6.84
C GLY A 198 21.05 11.27 -5.52
N LEU A 199 20.16 11.49 -4.53
CA LEU A 199 20.55 12.00 -3.22
C LEU A 199 21.14 10.88 -2.37
N GLU A 200 22.41 11.03 -1.99
CA GLU A 200 23.09 10.13 -1.07
C GLU A 200 23.00 10.67 0.36
N PHE A 201 22.35 9.93 1.24
CA PHE A 201 22.33 10.16 2.68
C PHE A 201 23.23 9.13 3.38
N ASP A 202 23.77 9.47 4.55
CA ASP A 202 24.60 8.53 5.35
C ASP A 202 23.87 7.20 5.64
N HIS A 203 22.54 7.27 5.77
CA HIS A 203 21.66 6.11 5.85
C HIS A 203 20.67 6.13 4.69
N LYS A 204 20.54 5.00 3.98
CA LYS A 204 19.58 4.88 2.89
C LYS A 204 18.17 4.85 3.46
N ILE A 205 17.40 5.91 3.20
CA ILE A 205 15.97 5.97 3.55
C ILE A 205 15.26 4.87 2.76
N THR A 206 14.66 3.91 3.46
CA THR A 206 13.91 2.82 2.85
C THR A 206 12.41 3.06 2.95
N SER A 207 11.69 2.80 1.87
CA SER A 207 10.23 2.77 1.85
C SER A 207 9.68 1.90 2.99
N ASP A 208 8.54 2.32 3.50
CA ASP A 208 7.75 1.60 4.50
C ASP A 208 6.74 0.62 3.89
N CYS A 209 6.80 0.35 2.58
CA CYS A 209 5.92 -0.57 1.85
C CYS A 209 5.81 -1.93 2.55
N ALA A 210 4.65 -2.20 3.14
CA ALA A 210 4.41 -3.41 3.92
C ALA A 210 2.90 -3.73 4.00
N PRO A 211 2.53 -5.02 4.16
CA PRO A 211 1.15 -5.40 4.38
C PRO A 211 0.69 -5.05 5.81
N LEU A 212 -0.50 -4.47 5.93
CA LEU A 212 -1.09 -3.98 7.18
C LEU A 212 -2.23 -4.86 7.70
N ASN A 213 -2.56 -5.94 7.00
CA ASN A 213 -3.70 -6.78 7.33
C ASN A 213 -3.57 -7.46 8.70
N PHE A 214 -2.37 -7.91 9.10
CA PHE A 214 -2.19 -8.58 10.40
C PHE A 214 -2.36 -7.63 11.59
N ILE A 215 -1.76 -6.43 11.54
CA ILE A 215 -1.91 -5.43 12.60
C ILE A 215 -3.37 -4.98 12.73
N ILE A 216 -4.09 -4.83 11.62
CA ILE A 216 -5.52 -4.50 11.63
C ILE A 216 -6.35 -5.66 12.22
N ASN A 217 -6.05 -6.89 11.83
CA ASN A 217 -6.72 -8.07 12.36
C ASN A 217 -6.50 -8.20 13.89
N ASP A 218 -5.30 -7.88 14.38
CA ASP A 218 -5.03 -7.86 15.83
C ASP A 218 -5.87 -6.81 16.58
N ILE A 219 -6.06 -5.62 15.99
CA ILE A 219 -6.92 -4.56 16.57
C ILE A 219 -8.37 -5.04 16.64
N ILE A 220 -8.88 -5.62 15.54
CA ILE A 220 -10.27 -6.08 15.46
C ILE A 220 -10.51 -7.28 16.41
N ASN A 221 -9.59 -8.24 16.44
CA ASN A 221 -9.69 -9.42 17.32
C ASN A 221 -9.56 -9.07 18.81
N ALA A 222 -8.93 -7.95 19.13
CA ALA A 222 -8.91 -7.42 20.50
C ALA A 222 -10.26 -6.80 20.93
N GLY A 223 -11.25 -6.75 20.05
CA GLY A 223 -12.58 -6.21 20.34
C GLY A 223 -12.63 -4.68 20.34
N ILE A 224 -11.68 -4.02 19.67
CA ILE A 224 -11.68 -2.56 19.53
C ILE A 224 -12.83 -2.15 18.60
N GLU A 225 -13.65 -1.20 19.03
CA GLU A 225 -14.71 -0.58 18.24
C GLU A 225 -14.08 0.43 17.27
N VAL A 226 -13.42 -0.09 16.24
CA VAL A 226 -12.79 0.73 15.21
C VAL A 226 -13.88 1.48 14.44
N HIS A 227 -13.86 2.80 14.48
CA HIS A 227 -14.79 3.63 13.73
C HIS A 227 -14.30 3.84 12.30
N CYS A 228 -13.01 4.09 12.10
CA CYS A 228 -12.45 4.31 10.78
C CYS A 228 -10.98 3.87 10.71
N LEU A 229 -10.60 3.30 9.56
CA LEU A 229 -9.22 3.01 9.17
C LEU A 229 -8.97 3.69 7.83
N ARG A 230 -7.80 4.31 7.69
CA ARG A 230 -7.31 4.81 6.40
C ARG A 230 -5.82 4.71 6.29
N ASP A 231 -5.35 4.18 5.18
CA ASP A 231 -3.97 4.22 4.74
C ASP A 231 -3.57 5.63 4.30
N LEU A 232 -2.26 5.90 4.32
CA LEU A 232 -1.69 7.23 4.10
C LEU A 232 -0.93 7.33 2.78
N THR A 233 -1.55 6.84 1.70
CA THR A 233 -0.96 6.78 0.35
C THR A 233 -0.87 8.18 -0.28
N ARG A 234 -1.50 8.44 -1.44
CA ARG A 234 -1.31 9.71 -2.17
C ARG A 234 -1.87 10.88 -1.36
N GLY A 235 -1.05 11.92 -1.20
CA GLY A 235 -1.38 13.09 -0.37
C GLY A 235 -1.10 12.92 1.12
N GLY A 236 -0.64 11.73 1.54
CA GLY A 236 -0.15 11.45 2.88
C GLY A 236 -1.20 11.62 3.97
N LEU A 237 -0.73 11.89 5.19
CA LEU A 237 -1.59 12.13 6.35
C LEU A 237 -2.56 13.30 6.12
N SER A 238 -2.11 14.36 5.46
CA SER A 238 -2.91 15.57 5.25
C SER A 238 -4.16 15.31 4.42
N SER A 239 -4.02 14.73 3.22
CA SER A 239 -5.17 14.44 2.36
C SER A 239 -6.13 13.46 3.02
N THR A 240 -5.61 12.38 3.63
CA THR A 240 -6.44 11.41 4.36
C THR A 240 -7.28 12.08 5.45
N LEU A 241 -6.68 12.93 6.28
CA LEU A 241 -7.43 13.61 7.35
C LEU A 241 -8.48 14.57 6.80
N ASN A 242 -8.18 15.31 5.73
CA ASN A 242 -9.16 16.23 5.13
C ASN A 242 -10.32 15.48 4.49
N GLU A 243 -10.06 14.38 3.78
CA GLU A 243 -11.12 13.52 3.23
C GLU A 243 -12.04 12.95 4.32
N LEU A 244 -11.47 12.57 5.46
CA LEU A 244 -12.23 12.10 6.61
C LEU A 244 -13.04 13.22 7.28
N ALA A 245 -12.44 14.40 7.46
CA ALA A 245 -13.12 15.57 8.01
C ALA A 245 -14.34 15.97 7.16
N GLU A 246 -14.19 15.97 5.83
CA GLU A 246 -15.29 16.20 4.88
C GLU A 246 -16.36 15.10 4.94
N SER A 247 -15.94 13.84 4.86
CA SER A 247 -16.85 12.69 4.82
C SER A 247 -17.67 12.52 6.10
N ALA A 248 -17.07 12.85 7.25
CA ALA A 248 -17.70 12.78 8.56
C ALA A 248 -18.35 14.11 8.99
N ASN A 249 -18.09 15.20 8.26
CA ASN A 249 -18.46 16.57 8.62
C ASN A 249 -18.02 16.93 10.07
N CYS A 250 -16.74 16.73 10.37
CA CYS A 250 -16.19 16.93 11.70
C CYS A 250 -14.88 17.72 11.69
N GLU A 251 -14.59 18.36 12.82
CA GLU A 251 -13.31 19.03 13.03
C GLU A 251 -12.29 18.03 13.61
N ILE A 252 -11.15 17.90 12.93
CA ILE A 252 -10.04 17.06 13.36
C ILE A 252 -8.94 17.93 13.97
N LEU A 253 -8.48 17.58 15.17
CA LEU A 253 -7.39 18.25 15.87
C LEU A 253 -6.16 17.33 15.91
N ILE A 254 -5.07 17.74 15.26
CA ILE A 254 -3.80 17.01 15.25
C ILE A 254 -2.75 17.76 16.07
N ASN A 255 -1.91 17.04 16.79
CA ASN A 255 -0.73 17.56 17.48
C ASN A 255 0.53 17.23 16.68
N GLU A 256 1.15 18.23 16.06
CA GLU A 256 2.33 18.09 15.22
C GLU A 256 3.51 17.41 15.95
N LEU A 257 3.67 17.67 17.26
CA LEU A 257 4.73 17.06 18.07
C LEU A 257 4.55 15.56 18.29
N LYS A 258 3.34 15.04 18.07
CA LYS A 258 3.02 13.63 18.27
C LYS A 258 3.09 12.82 16.98
N VAL A 259 3.24 13.47 15.83
CA VAL A 259 3.40 12.78 14.55
C VAL A 259 4.87 12.38 14.37
N PRO A 260 5.20 11.09 14.45
CA PRO A 260 6.56 10.59 14.25
C PRO A 260 7.02 10.84 12.80
N VAL A 261 8.21 11.42 12.67
CA VAL A 261 8.92 11.58 11.39
C VAL A 261 10.39 11.34 11.69
N HIS A 262 11.03 10.42 10.97
CA HIS A 262 12.47 10.17 11.13
C HIS A 262 13.29 11.41 10.77
N GLU A 263 14.43 11.58 11.42
CA GLU A 263 15.27 12.78 11.24
C GLU A 263 15.89 12.85 9.84
N ASP A 264 16.18 11.71 9.21
CA ASP A 264 16.64 11.64 7.81
C ASP A 264 15.53 12.05 6.82
N VAL A 265 14.29 11.60 7.04
CA VAL A 265 13.10 12.03 6.28
C VAL A 265 12.85 13.53 6.48
N ARG A 266 12.95 14.03 7.71
CA ARG A 266 12.81 15.47 8.01
C ARG A 266 13.86 16.29 7.26
N GLY A 267 15.13 15.89 7.34
CA GLY A 267 16.22 16.57 6.64
C GLY A 267 16.05 16.55 5.12
N ALA A 268 15.64 15.42 4.55
CA ALA A 268 15.35 15.30 3.11
C ALA A 268 14.18 16.20 2.69
N CYS A 269 13.09 16.22 3.46
CA CYS A 269 11.94 17.10 3.23
C CYS A 269 12.35 18.58 3.27
N GLU A 270 13.21 18.99 4.22
CA GLU A 270 13.71 20.37 4.29
C GLU A 270 14.53 20.77 3.06
N ILE A 271 15.40 19.87 2.57
CA ILE A 271 16.21 20.11 1.37
C ILE A 271 15.34 20.21 0.11
N LEU A 272 14.36 19.32 0.00
CA LEU A 272 13.49 19.19 -1.18
C LEU A 272 12.29 20.16 -1.16
N GLY A 273 12.05 20.84 -0.04
CA GLY A 273 10.90 21.74 0.12
C GLY A 273 9.57 21.01 0.29
N PHE A 274 9.59 19.79 0.82
CA PHE A 274 8.38 19.01 1.12
C PHE A 274 7.98 19.14 2.61
N ASP A 275 6.69 18.96 2.87
CA ASP A 275 6.17 18.77 4.23
C ASP A 275 5.82 17.27 4.38
N PRO A 276 6.44 16.53 5.34
CA PRO A 276 6.21 15.10 5.54
C PRO A 276 4.73 14.70 5.67
N MET A 277 3.88 15.60 6.16
CA MET A 277 2.44 15.36 6.31
C MET A 277 1.74 15.05 4.98
N TYR A 278 2.33 15.48 3.86
CA TYR A 278 1.78 15.34 2.52
C TYR A 278 2.43 14.24 1.69
N VAL A 279 3.50 13.64 2.21
CA VAL A 279 4.28 12.64 1.51
C VAL A 279 3.63 11.28 1.66
N ALA A 280 3.57 10.53 0.56
CA ALA A 280 2.94 9.22 0.52
C ALA A 280 3.69 8.17 1.35
N ASN A 281 2.89 7.24 1.90
CA ASN A 281 3.30 6.11 2.72
C ASN A 281 2.68 4.83 2.17
N GLU A 282 3.38 3.71 2.24
CA GLU A 282 2.92 2.43 1.67
C GLU A 282 2.84 1.30 2.72
N GLY A 283 3.00 1.66 3.99
CA GLY A 283 2.80 0.78 5.14
C GLY A 283 2.37 1.56 6.37
N LYS A 284 1.59 2.64 6.18
CA LYS A 284 1.07 3.47 7.27
C LYS A 284 -0.41 3.68 7.14
N PHE A 285 -1.06 3.73 8.28
CA PHE A 285 -2.47 4.01 8.41
C PHE A 285 -2.75 4.76 9.70
N ILE A 286 -3.87 5.46 9.70
CA ILE A 286 -4.52 5.93 10.91
C ILE A 286 -5.69 5.02 11.28
N THR A 287 -5.91 4.87 12.58
CA THR A 287 -7.11 4.25 13.15
C THR A 287 -7.79 5.23 14.09
N ILE A 288 -9.10 5.33 13.95
CA ILE A 288 -9.96 6.21 14.75
C ILE A 288 -10.83 5.34 15.63
N VAL A 289 -10.70 5.53 16.95
CA VAL A 289 -11.31 4.66 17.98
C VAL A 289 -11.88 5.50 19.13
N PRO A 290 -12.82 4.97 19.92
CA PRO A 290 -13.27 5.62 21.15
C PRO A 290 -12.11 5.89 22.12
N ALA A 291 -12.17 7.01 22.83
CA ALA A 291 -11.11 7.44 23.75
C ALA A 291 -10.77 6.40 24.83
N GLU A 292 -11.78 5.70 25.34
CA GLU A 292 -11.63 4.65 26.35
C GLU A 292 -10.85 3.42 25.86
N GLN A 293 -10.75 3.21 24.55
CA GLN A 293 -10.03 2.09 23.93
C GLN A 293 -8.69 2.50 23.31
N ALA A 294 -8.38 3.80 23.27
CA ALA A 294 -7.19 4.34 22.61
C ALA A 294 -5.89 3.74 23.16
N GLU A 295 -5.74 3.63 24.48
CA GLU A 295 -4.52 3.06 25.10
C GLU A 295 -4.36 1.57 24.79
N ILE A 296 -5.46 0.80 24.73
CA ILE A 296 -5.41 -0.62 24.37
C ILE A 296 -4.97 -0.76 22.90
N CYS A 297 -5.56 0.05 22.02
CA CYS A 297 -5.20 0.09 20.61
C CYS A 297 -3.72 0.49 20.41
N LEU A 298 -3.24 1.52 21.12
CA LEU A 298 -1.85 1.96 21.08
C LEU A 298 -0.88 0.84 21.53
N ASN A 299 -1.24 0.07 22.56
CA ASN A 299 -0.44 -1.09 23.01
C ASN A 299 -0.38 -2.22 21.97
N ILE A 300 -1.40 -2.37 21.12
CA ILE A 300 -1.36 -3.31 20.00
C ILE A 300 -0.43 -2.78 18.91
N LEU A 301 -0.61 -1.50 18.52
CA LEU A 301 0.21 -0.87 17.48
C LEU A 301 1.71 -0.88 17.84
N THR A 302 2.04 -0.57 19.10
CA THR A 302 3.44 -0.49 19.57
C THR A 302 4.18 -1.82 19.59
N LYS A 303 3.47 -2.97 19.61
CA LYS A 303 4.08 -4.30 19.43
C LYS A 303 4.56 -4.53 18.00
N HIS A 304 3.88 -3.92 17.03
CA HIS A 304 4.25 -3.99 15.61
C HIS A 304 5.26 -2.90 15.24
N ASN A 305 5.09 -1.70 15.80
CA ASN A 305 5.99 -0.58 15.59
C ASN A 305 6.04 0.33 16.82
N SER A 306 7.19 0.40 17.49
CA SER A 306 7.39 1.21 18.71
C SER A 306 7.16 2.71 18.53
N GLU A 307 7.12 3.21 17.30
CA GLU A 307 6.87 4.62 16.97
C GLU A 307 5.38 4.94 16.81
N ALA A 308 4.48 3.95 16.92
CA ALA A 308 3.05 4.20 16.89
C ALA A 308 2.64 5.20 17.99
N SER A 309 1.72 6.11 17.66
CA SER A 309 1.39 7.22 18.55
C SER A 309 -0.07 7.65 18.42
N ILE A 310 -0.61 8.21 19.50
CA ILE A 310 -1.83 9.01 19.47
C ILE A 310 -1.47 10.41 18.95
N ILE A 311 -2.02 10.78 17.80
CA ILE A 311 -1.67 12.03 17.11
C ILE A 311 -2.73 13.12 17.25
N GLY A 312 -3.96 12.77 17.61
CA GLY A 312 -5.05 13.73 17.59
C GLY A 312 -6.37 13.18 18.08
N SER A 313 -7.42 13.98 17.88
CA SER A 313 -8.78 13.65 18.31
C SER A 313 -9.81 14.36 17.44
N ILE A 314 -11.05 13.86 17.49
CA ILE A 314 -12.21 14.47 16.86
C ILE A 314 -12.87 15.43 17.84
N SER A 315 -13.04 16.67 17.41
CA SER A 315 -13.66 17.73 18.20
C SER A 315 -15.19 17.57 18.27
N SER A 316 -15.82 18.30 19.19
CA SER A 316 -17.28 18.45 19.22
C SER A 316 -17.83 19.44 18.19
N ASN A 317 -16.95 20.14 17.47
CA ASN A 317 -17.33 21.07 16.41
C ASN A 317 -17.66 20.30 15.12
N ASN A 318 -18.80 20.63 14.52
CA ASN A 318 -19.26 20.04 13.26
C ASN A 318 -18.89 20.93 12.08
N GLU A 319 -17.59 21.10 11.87
CA GLU A 319 -17.02 21.85 10.74
C GLU A 319 -15.99 20.93 10.08
N ALA A 320 -16.14 20.65 8.78
CA ALA A 320 -15.19 19.84 8.01
C ALA A 320 -13.85 20.58 7.86
N ILE A 321 -12.98 20.45 8.85
CA ILE A 321 -11.69 21.14 8.90
C ILE A 321 -10.65 20.36 9.70
N VAL A 322 -9.41 20.37 9.24
CA VAL A 322 -8.27 19.81 9.98
C VAL A 322 -7.42 20.95 10.55
N LYS A 323 -7.25 20.96 11.87
CA LYS A 323 -6.40 21.93 12.57
C LYS A 323 -5.20 21.23 13.19
N LEU A 324 -4.02 21.75 12.89
CA LEU A 324 -2.74 21.29 13.41
C LEU A 324 -2.27 22.23 14.52
N LYS A 325 -2.07 21.68 15.72
CA LYS A 325 -1.35 22.34 16.80
C LYS A 325 0.15 22.22 16.54
N SER A 326 0.78 23.35 16.25
CA SER A 326 2.18 23.42 15.90
C SER A 326 3.11 23.13 17.07
N ARG A 327 4.39 22.92 16.78
CA ARG A 327 5.46 22.79 17.78
C ARG A 327 5.56 23.96 18.77
N ILE A 328 5.14 25.17 18.35
CA ILE A 328 5.13 26.38 19.20
C ILE A 328 3.76 26.64 19.86
N GLY A 329 2.82 25.70 19.74
CA GLY A 329 1.52 25.72 20.41
C GLY A 329 0.43 26.52 19.69
N THR A 330 0.70 27.06 18.51
CA THR A 330 -0.30 27.77 17.68
C THR A 330 -1.12 26.79 16.86
N MET A 331 -2.37 27.14 16.56
CA MET A 331 -3.21 26.35 15.65
C MET A 331 -3.07 26.89 14.23
N ARG A 332 -2.86 26.02 13.25
CA ARG A 332 -2.98 26.33 11.81
C ARG A 332 -3.93 25.34 11.14
N ILE A 333 -4.48 25.73 9.99
CA ILE A 333 -5.23 24.80 9.14
C ILE A 333 -4.21 23.91 8.41
N LEU A 334 -4.46 22.60 8.40
CA LEU A 334 -3.75 21.63 7.58
C LEU A 334 -4.65 21.31 6.38
N ASP A 335 -4.42 21.99 5.27
CA ASP A 335 -5.27 21.91 4.07
C ASP A 335 -4.75 20.83 3.10
N MET A 336 -5.58 20.40 2.15
CA MET A 336 -5.15 19.56 1.03
C MET A 336 -4.18 20.33 0.11
N LEU A 337 -3.33 19.59 -0.61
CA LEU A 337 -2.54 20.19 -1.68
C LEU A 337 -3.42 20.52 -2.88
N SER A 338 -3.08 21.61 -3.58
CA SER A 338 -3.76 21.98 -4.82
C SER A 338 -3.44 21.06 -6.00
N GLY A 339 -2.49 20.13 -5.86
CA GLY A 339 -2.09 19.19 -6.91
C GLY A 339 -1.12 18.12 -6.42
N GLU A 340 -0.72 17.23 -7.33
CA GLU A 340 0.24 16.15 -7.04
C GLU A 340 1.65 16.72 -6.85
N GLN A 341 2.26 16.51 -5.68
CA GLN A 341 3.65 16.88 -5.43
C GLN A 341 4.64 15.92 -6.08
N LEU A 342 4.31 14.63 -6.08
CA LEU A 342 5.24 13.56 -6.42
C LEU A 342 4.65 12.64 -7.50
N PRO A 343 4.81 12.97 -8.79
CA PRO A 343 4.26 12.14 -9.87
C PRO A 343 4.84 10.73 -9.82
N ARG A 344 3.96 9.74 -10.00
CA ARG A 344 4.33 8.30 -10.08
C ARG A 344 5.06 7.79 -8.84
N ILE A 345 4.62 8.21 -7.67
CA ILE A 345 5.18 7.73 -6.41
C ILE A 345 4.77 6.29 -6.12
N CYS A 346 3.58 5.88 -6.58
CA CYS A 346 3.00 4.55 -6.45
C CYS A 346 2.59 3.99 -7.83
#